data_AF-A0A7X4IRG0-F1
#
_entry.id   AF-A0A7X4IRG0-F1
#
_cell.length_a   1.000
_cell.length_b   1.000
_cell.length_c   1.000
_cell.angle_alpha   90.00
_cell.angle_beta   90.00
_cell.angle_gamma   90.00
#
_symmetry.space_group_name_H-M   'P 1'
#
loop_
_entity.id
_entity.type
_entity.pdbx_description
1 polymer ?
#
loop_
_entity_poly.entity_id
_entity_poly.type
_entity_poly.pdbx_seq_one_letter_code
_entity_poly.pdbx_strand_id
1 'polypeptide(L)'
;MAVRGKKPDAMQRSAILTCTALVAMVLCAALLLRGGDGGGRFHTVDAVITPTVEMEGLPAPDYRAGTAELADLDKLTGTTLVLVLMAAATALVSLLGVIASENLSLEGRRVVEVMLGAPPRRMVGDAARLWRRRLLLSLAAGSVVAAGIAVLMVALAPPGISFSTPSWLAGFGGVAALAGTMALAALVPVRTLYSPSRPLTQEAESQHLTDPRPRRFNRVLMIAVQLSVAIAIVTSSGLFLLSRGADSAGVSGAAGRAPGGGHTVLGLLSPAEDTDPDPLARAALYESALDALRRAPEVVAESLATPGAWIGRGPEVRTANECGRCSDGGLPRPVHIAMVRHHAVMPGFFAERGLPFVAGRGFGAEGPRADGVREVVINLAYARDHFLDPPVIGRQVALGGIRGEWHVVVGVVREPRGRGLGASGSPYSVYFSALDHPPARIELVASVPARLAADVEDSLRIVSESLAALPGSRLAVTELKPAADELDRVHGTAVWLGGGSRG
;
A
#
# COMPACT_ATOMS: atom_id res chain seq x y z
N MET A 1 -15.37 -44.05 -42.25
CA MET A 1 -15.72 -42.65 -41.95
C MET A 1 -14.52 -41.97 -41.31
N ALA A 2 -13.72 -41.23 -42.09
CA ALA A 2 -12.61 -40.43 -41.57
C ALA A 2 -13.10 -38.98 -41.42
N VAL A 3 -13.25 -38.52 -40.19
CA VAL A 3 -13.59 -37.11 -39.88
C VAL A 3 -12.39 -36.26 -40.31
N ARG A 4 -12.52 -35.62 -41.47
CA ARG A 4 -11.52 -34.71 -42.03
C ARG A 4 -11.49 -33.45 -41.14
N GLY A 5 -10.49 -33.38 -40.26
CA GLY A 5 -10.32 -32.26 -39.33
C GLY A 5 -10.34 -30.91 -40.06
N LYS A 6 -11.34 -30.10 -39.73
CA LYS A 6 -11.53 -28.74 -40.28
C LYS A 6 -10.35 -27.88 -39.81
N LYS A 7 -9.46 -27.51 -40.73
CA LYS A 7 -8.35 -26.60 -40.42
C LYS A 7 -8.94 -25.29 -39.87
N PRO A 8 -8.42 -24.75 -38.75
CA PRO A 8 -8.91 -23.48 -38.21
C PRO A 8 -8.76 -22.39 -39.26
N ASP A 9 -9.84 -21.64 -39.45
CA ASP A 9 -9.96 -20.56 -40.44
C ASP A 9 -8.86 -19.52 -40.23
N ALA A 10 -8.41 -18.90 -41.32
CA ALA A 10 -7.30 -17.93 -41.32
C ALA A 10 -7.53 -16.78 -40.32
N MET A 11 -8.79 -16.42 -40.07
CA MET A 11 -9.20 -15.40 -39.11
C MET A 11 -8.95 -15.84 -37.65
N GLN A 12 -9.13 -17.12 -37.34
CA GLN A 12 -8.88 -17.68 -36.01
C GLN A 12 -7.37 -17.75 -35.71
N ARG A 13 -6.55 -18.06 -36.72
CA ARG A 13 -5.08 -18.02 -36.60
C ARG A 13 -4.54 -16.61 -36.39
N SER A 14 -5.12 -15.63 -37.11
CA SER A 14 -4.81 -14.21 -36.91
C SER A 14 -5.10 -13.78 -35.48
N ALA A 15 -6.30 -14.07 -34.95
CA ALA A 15 -6.66 -13.71 -33.59
C ALA A 15 -5.75 -14.34 -32.53
N ILE A 16 -5.39 -15.63 -32.70
CA ILE A 16 -4.45 -16.33 -31.82
C ILE A 16 -3.08 -15.66 -31.85
N LEU A 17 -2.54 -15.33 -33.03
CA LEU A 17 -1.25 -14.65 -33.16
C LEU A 17 -1.24 -13.27 -32.49
N THR A 18 -2.29 -12.45 -32.67
CA THR A 18 -2.37 -11.13 -32.04
C THR A 18 -2.49 -11.23 -30.52
N CYS A 19 -3.25 -12.20 -30.00
CA CYS A 19 -3.38 -12.44 -28.56
C CYS A 19 -2.05 -12.91 -27.96
N THR A 20 -1.34 -13.82 -28.64
CA THR A 20 -0.05 -14.35 -28.19
C THR A 20 1.01 -13.25 -28.16
N ALA A 21 1.03 -12.37 -29.17
CA ALA A 21 1.95 -11.23 -29.22
C ALA A 21 1.70 -10.21 -28.09
N LEU A 22 0.42 -9.95 -27.76
CA LEU A 22 0.05 -9.02 -26.70
C LEU A 22 0.42 -9.56 -25.31
N VAL A 23 0.20 -10.86 -25.07
CA VAL A 23 0.64 -11.54 -23.85
C VAL A 23 2.17 -11.55 -23.72
N ALA A 24 2.89 -11.85 -24.80
CA ALA A 24 4.36 -11.83 -24.81
C ALA A 24 4.94 -10.44 -24.50
N MET A 25 4.27 -9.39 -24.98
CA MET A 25 4.69 -8.00 -24.76
C MET A 25 4.44 -7.54 -23.31
N VAL A 26 3.30 -7.90 -22.72
CA VAL A 26 3.02 -7.63 -21.30
C VAL A 26 4.01 -8.39 -20.41
N LEU A 27 4.33 -9.64 -20.75
CA LEU A 27 5.37 -10.41 -20.07
C LEU A 27 6.76 -9.78 -20.22
N CYS A 28 7.14 -9.28 -21.41
CA CYS A 28 8.42 -8.58 -21.58
C CYS A 28 8.48 -7.26 -20.80
N ALA A 29 7.40 -6.47 -20.78
CA ALA A 29 7.33 -5.24 -19.99
C ALA A 29 7.44 -5.54 -18.48
N ALA A 30 6.74 -6.57 -18.01
CA ALA A 30 6.83 -7.02 -16.62
C ALA A 30 8.23 -7.55 -16.27
N LEU A 31 8.89 -8.28 -17.20
CA LEU A 31 10.25 -8.78 -17.01
C LEU A 31 11.31 -7.67 -17.08
N LEU A 32 11.11 -6.63 -17.90
CA LEU A 32 11.99 -5.45 -17.92
C LEU A 32 11.85 -4.60 -16.66
N LEU A 33 10.63 -4.49 -16.12
CA LEU A 33 10.38 -3.86 -14.82
C LEU A 33 10.92 -4.68 -13.64
N ARG A 34 11.03 -6.01 -13.80
CA ARG A 34 11.57 -6.93 -12.80
C ARG A 34 13.08 -7.17 -12.93
N GLY A 35 13.68 -6.90 -14.09
CA GLY A 35 15.07 -7.23 -14.42
C GLY A 35 16.14 -6.27 -13.89
N GLY A 36 15.78 -5.34 -13.00
CA GLY A 36 16.71 -4.39 -12.38
C GLY A 36 17.63 -4.97 -11.28
N ASP A 37 17.50 -6.26 -10.96
CA ASP A 37 18.27 -6.88 -9.85
C ASP A 37 19.71 -7.30 -10.23
N GLY A 38 20.17 -6.97 -11.44
CA GLY A 38 21.52 -7.30 -11.92
C GLY A 38 22.58 -6.23 -11.67
N GLY A 39 22.88 -5.89 -10.41
CA GLY A 39 24.16 -5.26 -10.02
C GLY A 39 24.51 -3.86 -10.57
N GLY A 40 23.66 -3.23 -11.38
CA GLY A 40 23.84 -1.86 -11.83
C GLY A 40 23.52 -0.88 -10.70
N ARG A 41 24.54 -0.42 -9.97
CA ARG A 41 24.41 0.69 -9.02
C ARG A 41 23.77 1.88 -9.73
N PHE A 42 22.55 2.22 -9.35
CA PHE A 42 22.03 3.56 -9.62
C PHE A 42 22.96 4.55 -8.93
N HIS A 43 23.48 5.51 -9.71
CA HIS A 43 24.42 6.50 -9.22
C HIS A 43 23.81 7.25 -8.03
N THR A 44 24.58 7.29 -6.95
CA THR A 44 24.33 8.15 -5.79
C THR A 44 24.19 9.58 -6.27
N VAL A 45 23.01 10.16 -6.08
CA VAL A 45 22.86 11.61 -6.14
C VAL A 45 23.63 12.15 -4.94
N ASP A 46 24.74 12.83 -5.19
CA ASP A 46 25.43 13.60 -4.15
C ASP A 46 24.48 14.74 -3.75
N ALA A 47 23.65 14.48 -2.75
CA ALA A 47 22.88 15.51 -2.10
C ALA A 47 23.88 16.50 -1.50
N VAL A 48 23.73 17.77 -1.87
CA VAL A 48 24.44 18.87 -1.20
C VAL A 48 24.10 18.77 0.28
N ILE A 49 25.07 18.32 1.06
CA ILE A 49 24.96 18.02 2.48
C ILE A 49 24.58 19.32 3.19
N THR A 50 23.35 19.40 3.71
CA THR A 50 23.07 20.30 4.83
C THR A 50 23.87 19.80 6.02
N PRO A 51 24.56 20.68 6.78
CA PRO A 51 25.40 20.26 7.88
C PRO A 51 24.53 19.60 8.96
N THR A 52 24.61 18.27 9.04
CA THR A 52 24.07 17.51 10.17
C THR A 52 24.95 17.80 11.38
N VAL A 53 24.39 18.48 12.37
CA VAL A 53 25.01 18.65 13.68
C VAL A 53 25.13 17.25 14.31
N GLU A 54 26.35 16.79 14.57
CA GLU A 54 26.60 15.60 15.39
C GLU A 54 26.01 15.85 16.78
N MET A 55 25.05 15.00 17.20
CA MET A 55 24.46 15.08 18.52
C MET A 55 25.34 14.34 19.52
N GLU A 56 26.03 15.09 20.38
CA GLU A 56 26.83 14.54 21.48
C GLU A 56 25.93 13.76 22.47
N GLY A 57 26.24 12.47 22.68
CA GLY A 57 25.53 11.59 23.63
C GLY A 57 24.45 10.66 23.05
N LEU A 58 24.14 10.74 21.76
CA LEU A 58 23.38 9.70 21.04
C LEU A 58 24.34 8.90 20.17
N PRO A 59 24.24 7.55 20.09
CA PRO A 59 25.11 6.77 19.22
C PRO A 59 24.98 7.31 17.80
N ALA A 60 26.12 7.61 17.16
CA ALA A 60 26.18 8.07 15.78
C ALA A 60 25.29 7.13 14.95
N PRO A 61 24.33 7.67 14.18
CA PRO A 61 23.41 6.83 13.44
C PRO A 61 24.21 5.97 12.48
N ASP A 62 24.20 4.65 12.68
CA ASP A 62 24.69 3.66 11.72
C ASP A 62 23.74 3.54 10.51
N TYR A 63 23.15 4.68 10.14
CA TYR A 63 22.13 4.86 9.14
C TYR A 63 22.78 5.63 8.01
N ARG A 64 23.01 4.95 6.89
CA ARG A 64 23.10 5.60 5.57
C ARG A 64 21.78 6.36 5.34
N ALA A 65 21.70 7.58 5.86
CA ALA A 65 20.66 8.54 5.52
C ALA A 65 20.84 8.85 4.02
N GLY A 66 19.91 8.38 3.20
CA GLY A 66 19.95 8.64 1.76
C GLY A 66 19.12 7.68 0.92
N THR A 67 18.88 6.43 1.34
CA THR A 67 18.15 5.48 0.48
C THR A 67 16.63 5.45 0.71
N ALA A 68 16.14 5.78 1.90
CA ALA A 68 14.73 5.61 2.25
C ALA A 68 13.83 6.74 1.73
N GLU A 69 14.32 7.98 1.69
CA GLU A 69 13.56 9.14 1.22
C GLU A 69 13.58 9.25 -0.31
N LEU A 70 14.72 8.92 -0.94
CA LEU A 70 14.80 8.66 -2.39
C LEU A 70 13.91 7.48 -2.81
N ALA A 71 13.73 6.47 -1.96
CA ALA A 71 12.81 5.37 -2.25
C ALA A 71 11.33 5.79 -2.22
N ASP A 72 10.94 6.82 -1.47
CA ASP A 72 9.56 7.35 -1.51
C ASP A 72 9.30 8.19 -2.76
N LEU A 73 10.32 8.89 -3.26
CA LEU A 73 10.24 9.63 -4.52
C LEU A 73 10.19 8.70 -5.75
N ASP A 74 10.97 7.61 -5.73
CA ASP A 74 10.91 6.53 -6.73
C ASP A 74 9.54 5.80 -6.71
N LYS A 75 8.88 5.72 -5.54
CA LYS A 75 7.52 5.16 -5.43
C LYS A 75 6.48 6.06 -6.10
N LEU A 76 6.63 7.38 -6.01
CA LEU A 76 5.69 8.34 -6.58
C LEU A 76 5.84 8.43 -8.11
N THR A 77 7.07 8.35 -8.61
CA THR A 77 7.33 8.26 -10.07
C THR A 77 6.90 6.91 -10.66
N GLY A 78 7.13 5.79 -9.97
CA GLY A 78 6.65 4.49 -10.42
C GLY A 78 5.12 4.38 -10.49
N THR A 79 4.41 4.88 -9.49
CA THR A 79 2.94 4.85 -9.46
C THR A 79 2.31 5.78 -10.49
N THR A 80 2.86 6.97 -10.68
CA THR A 80 2.40 7.90 -11.73
C THR A 80 2.68 7.35 -13.13
N LEU A 81 3.82 6.70 -13.37
CA LEU A 81 4.11 6.01 -14.64
C LEU A 81 3.09 4.90 -14.93
N VAL A 82 2.74 4.07 -13.94
CA VAL A 82 1.74 3.01 -14.10
C VAL A 82 0.37 3.59 -14.44
N LEU A 83 -0.05 4.67 -13.78
CA LEU A 83 -1.31 5.36 -14.07
C LEU A 83 -1.33 5.97 -15.48
N VAL A 84 -0.22 6.54 -15.92
CA VAL A 84 -0.08 7.08 -17.29
C VAL A 84 -0.16 5.96 -18.34
N LEU A 85 0.52 4.83 -18.11
CA LEU A 85 0.46 3.66 -19.01
C LEU A 85 -0.94 3.07 -19.08
N MET A 86 -1.64 3.02 -17.94
CA MET A 86 -3.05 2.63 -17.83
C MET A 86 -3.99 3.53 -18.63
N ALA A 87 -3.84 4.85 -18.48
CA ALA A 87 -4.63 5.83 -19.22
C ALA A 87 -4.36 5.72 -20.73
N ALA A 88 -3.10 5.55 -21.13
CA ALA A 88 -2.70 5.35 -22.52
C ALA A 88 -3.27 4.06 -23.11
N ALA A 89 -3.21 2.95 -22.38
CA ALA A 89 -3.80 1.68 -22.80
C ALA A 89 -5.33 1.78 -22.96
N THR A 90 -6.00 2.47 -22.05
CA THR A 90 -7.46 2.68 -22.12
C THR A 90 -7.84 3.55 -23.33
N ALA A 91 -7.10 4.65 -23.56
CA ALA A 91 -7.29 5.50 -24.74
C ALA A 91 -7.06 4.74 -26.06
N LEU A 92 -6.06 3.86 -26.09
CA LEU A 92 -5.74 3.03 -27.25
C LEU A 92 -6.88 2.05 -27.57
N VAL A 93 -7.40 1.36 -26.56
CA VAL A 93 -8.52 0.41 -26.74
C VAL A 93 -9.77 1.15 -27.23
N SER A 94 -10.07 2.32 -26.67
CA SER A 94 -11.17 3.17 -27.10
C SER A 94 -11.03 3.60 -28.57
N LEU A 95 -9.83 4.01 -28.99
CA LEU A 95 -9.55 4.40 -30.37
C LEU A 95 -9.73 3.23 -31.34
N LEU A 96 -9.24 2.04 -30.98
CA LEU A 96 -9.42 0.83 -31.78
C LEU A 96 -10.90 0.46 -31.93
N GLY A 97 -11.70 0.65 -30.88
CA GLY A 97 -13.15 0.45 -30.92
C GLY A 97 -13.86 1.39 -31.91
N VAL A 98 -13.46 2.66 -31.94
CA VAL A 98 -14.00 3.65 -32.90
C VAL A 98 -13.59 3.31 -34.34
N ILE A 99 -12.33 2.95 -34.58
CA ILE A 99 -11.86 2.55 -35.92
C ILE A 99 -12.60 1.29 -36.40
N ALA A 100 -12.82 0.32 -35.51
CA ALA A 100 -13.55 -0.90 -35.83
C ALA A 100 -15.02 -0.63 -36.16
N SER A 101 -15.70 0.25 -35.41
CA SER A 101 -17.12 0.58 -35.64
C SER A 101 -17.35 1.30 -36.97
N GLU A 102 -16.43 2.17 -37.37
CA GLU A 102 -16.51 2.85 -38.67
C GLU A 102 -16.12 1.96 -39.85
N ASN A 103 -15.17 1.04 -39.69
CA ASN A 103 -14.88 0.08 -40.75
C ASN A 103 -16.10 -0.80 -41.06
N LEU A 104 -16.88 -1.15 -40.03
CA LEU A 104 -18.15 -1.87 -40.19
C LEU A 104 -19.23 -1.02 -40.88
N SER A 105 -19.20 0.32 -40.76
CA SER A 105 -20.14 1.19 -41.49
C SER A 105 -19.72 1.38 -42.95
N LEU A 106 -18.42 1.40 -43.24
CA LEU A 106 -17.88 1.49 -44.60
C LEU A 106 -18.11 0.22 -45.42
N GLU A 107 -18.16 -0.97 -44.80
CA GLU A 107 -18.53 -2.21 -45.50
C GLU A 107 -19.91 -2.10 -46.14
N GLY A 108 -20.90 -1.54 -45.45
CA GLY A 108 -22.25 -1.34 -46.00
C GLY A 108 -22.24 -0.42 -47.23
N ARG A 109 -21.38 0.59 -47.24
CA ARG A 109 -21.26 1.54 -48.35
C ARG A 109 -20.53 0.94 -49.56
N ARG A 110 -19.51 0.11 -49.32
CA ARG A 110 -18.75 -0.58 -50.38
C ARG A 110 -19.59 -1.59 -51.14
N VAL A 111 -20.48 -2.33 -50.45
CA VAL A 111 -21.40 -3.26 -51.13
C VAL A 111 -22.27 -2.51 -52.15
N VAL A 112 -22.78 -1.33 -51.77
CA VAL A 112 -23.57 -0.47 -52.67
C VAL A 112 -22.73 0.06 -53.84
N GLU A 113 -21.50 0.52 -53.59
CA GLU A 113 -20.61 1.03 -54.66
C GLU A 113 -20.14 -0.06 -55.63
N VAL A 114 -19.94 -1.29 -55.16
CA VAL A 114 -19.63 -2.45 -56.03
C VAL A 114 -20.84 -2.79 -56.89
N MET A 115 -22.05 -2.76 -56.34
CA MET A 115 -23.28 -2.96 -57.13
C MET A 115 -23.49 -1.88 -58.19
N LEU A 116 -22.95 -0.66 -57.97
CA LEU A 116 -22.98 0.44 -58.93
C LEU A 116 -21.81 0.43 -59.93
N GLY A 117 -20.94 -0.60 -59.91
CA GLY A 117 -19.88 -0.79 -60.90
C GLY A 117 -18.64 0.10 -60.70
N ALA A 118 -18.39 0.60 -59.48
CA ALA A 118 -17.21 1.42 -59.22
C ALA A 118 -15.89 0.62 -59.45
N PRO A 119 -14.89 1.20 -60.16
CA PRO A 119 -13.65 0.49 -60.44
C PRO A 119 -12.81 0.29 -59.17
N PRO A 120 -12.21 -0.90 -58.95
CA PRO A 120 -11.54 -1.28 -57.71
C PRO A 120 -10.34 -0.38 -57.34
N ARG A 121 -9.71 0.27 -58.33
CA ARG A 121 -8.62 1.23 -58.10
C ARG A 121 -9.06 2.47 -57.33
N ARG A 122 -10.30 2.94 -57.52
CA ARG A 122 -10.82 4.09 -56.75
C ARG A 122 -11.05 3.71 -55.28
N MET A 123 -11.63 2.53 -55.04
CA MET A 123 -11.90 2.05 -53.68
C MET A 123 -10.62 1.90 -52.84
N VAL A 124 -9.54 1.38 -53.45
CA VAL A 124 -8.25 1.26 -52.78
C VAL A 124 -7.63 2.63 -52.49
N GLY A 125 -7.71 3.57 -53.44
CA GLY A 125 -7.19 4.93 -53.27
C GLY A 125 -7.87 5.71 -52.16
N ASP A 126 -9.20 5.61 -52.05
CA ASP A 126 -9.98 6.29 -51.01
C ASP A 126 -9.76 5.66 -49.63
N ALA A 127 -9.70 4.33 -49.56
CA ALA A 127 -9.34 3.63 -48.33
C ALA A 127 -7.93 4.01 -47.85
N ALA A 128 -6.94 4.03 -48.75
CA ALA A 128 -5.57 4.38 -48.42
C ALA A 128 -5.44 5.84 -47.93
N ARG A 129 -6.15 6.78 -48.58
CA ARG A 129 -6.16 8.19 -48.16
C ARG A 129 -6.81 8.37 -46.78
N LEU A 130 -7.91 7.68 -46.52
CA LEU A 130 -8.61 7.73 -45.23
C LEU A 130 -7.73 7.14 -44.12
N TRP A 131 -7.10 5.98 -44.36
CA TRP A 131 -6.16 5.35 -43.43
C TRP A 131 -4.96 6.24 -43.14
N ARG A 132 -4.34 6.83 -44.18
CA ARG A 132 -3.21 7.76 -44.00
C ARG A 132 -3.60 8.93 -43.11
N ARG A 133 -4.76 9.55 -43.35
CA ARG A 133 -5.23 10.70 -42.57
C ARG A 133 -5.49 10.32 -41.11
N ARG A 134 -6.05 9.12 -40.85
CA ARG A 134 -6.32 8.62 -39.50
C ARG A 134 -5.05 8.25 -38.74
N LEU A 135 -4.11 7.59 -39.40
CA LEU A 135 -2.81 7.30 -38.82
C LEU A 135 -2.12 8.60 -38.37
N LEU A 136 -2.10 9.61 -39.24
CA LEU A 136 -1.56 10.93 -38.93
C LEU A 136 -2.29 11.61 -37.77
N LEU A 137 -3.62 11.57 -37.74
CA LEU A 137 -4.42 12.11 -36.62
C LEU A 137 -4.15 11.40 -35.29
N SER A 138 -4.05 10.06 -35.30
CA SER A 138 -3.75 9.28 -34.10
C SER A 138 -2.34 9.52 -33.59
N LEU A 139 -1.35 9.62 -34.49
CA LEU A 139 0.01 9.97 -34.14
C LEU A 139 0.07 11.39 -33.58
N ALA A 140 -0.59 12.36 -34.21
CA ALA A 140 -0.65 13.73 -33.71
C ALA A 140 -1.30 13.81 -32.33
N ALA A 141 -2.46 13.18 -32.13
CA ALA A 141 -3.16 13.18 -30.84
C ALA A 141 -2.34 12.48 -29.75
N GLY A 142 -1.76 11.32 -30.03
CA GLY A 142 -0.88 10.61 -29.09
C GLY A 142 0.36 11.43 -28.72
N SER A 143 0.96 12.12 -29.69
CA SER A 143 2.11 13.01 -29.48
C SER A 143 1.76 14.17 -28.57
N VAL A 144 0.59 14.80 -28.78
CA VAL A 144 0.12 15.92 -27.95
C VAL A 144 -0.14 15.49 -26.51
N VAL A 145 -0.78 14.34 -26.31
CA VAL A 145 -1.03 13.81 -24.95
C VAL A 145 0.27 13.45 -24.24
N ALA A 146 1.20 12.77 -24.93
CA ALA A 146 2.49 12.41 -24.36
C ALA A 146 3.31 13.66 -23.98
N ALA A 147 3.35 14.67 -24.85
CA ALA A 147 4.00 15.94 -24.58
C ALA A 147 3.34 16.69 -23.40
N GLY A 148 2.01 16.71 -23.33
CA GLY A 148 1.27 17.33 -22.23
C GLY A 148 1.56 16.68 -20.87
N ILE A 149 1.63 15.35 -20.81
CA ILE A 149 1.99 14.61 -19.59
C ILE A 149 3.45 14.89 -19.20
N ALA A 150 4.36 14.91 -20.18
CA ALA A 150 5.77 15.23 -19.91
C ALA A 150 5.93 16.65 -19.35
N VAL A 151 5.25 17.64 -19.93
CA VAL A 151 5.23 19.03 -19.43
C VAL A 151 4.61 19.11 -18.04
N LEU A 152 3.50 18.40 -17.80
CA LEU A 152 2.84 18.37 -16.50
C LEU A 152 3.75 17.76 -15.42
N MET A 153 4.48 16.69 -15.75
CA MET A 153 5.45 16.08 -14.84
C MET A 153 6.62 17.01 -14.52
N VAL A 154 7.13 17.73 -15.52
CA VAL A 154 8.18 18.75 -15.30
C VAL A 154 7.65 19.91 -14.45
N ALA A 155 6.42 20.35 -14.68
CA ALA A 155 5.80 21.45 -13.94
C ALA A 155 5.42 21.11 -12.49
N LEU A 156 5.07 19.85 -12.22
CA LEU A 156 4.73 19.36 -10.88
C LEU A 156 5.95 18.84 -10.10
N ALA A 157 7.12 18.73 -10.74
CA ALA A 157 8.34 18.28 -10.07
C ALA A 157 8.80 19.33 -9.04
N PRO A 158 8.98 18.95 -7.76
CA PRO A 158 9.58 19.83 -6.76
C PRO A 158 10.95 20.38 -7.22
N PRO A 159 11.25 21.66 -6.94
CA PRO A 159 12.56 22.22 -7.24
C PRO A 159 13.66 21.45 -6.49
N GLY A 160 14.65 20.94 -7.22
CA GLY A 160 15.78 20.14 -6.68
C GLY A 160 15.89 18.72 -7.23
N ILE A 161 14.86 18.21 -7.92
CA ILE A 161 14.91 16.90 -8.57
C ILE A 161 15.49 17.06 -9.98
N SER A 162 16.74 16.68 -10.18
CA SER A 162 17.33 16.58 -11.52
C SER A 162 17.05 15.20 -12.09
N PHE A 163 16.26 15.14 -13.17
CA PHE A 163 16.06 13.89 -13.91
C PHE A 163 17.34 13.61 -14.70
N SER A 164 18.20 12.73 -14.16
CA SER A 164 19.36 12.26 -14.92
C SER A 164 18.89 11.42 -16.12
N THR A 165 19.66 11.51 -17.19
CA THR A 165 19.34 11.15 -18.57
C THR A 165 19.26 9.64 -18.95
N PRO A 166 19.10 8.63 -18.07
CA PRO A 166 18.76 7.28 -18.55
C PRO A 166 17.26 6.92 -18.52
N SER A 167 16.41 7.51 -17.66
CA SER A 167 15.03 7.04 -17.46
C SER A 167 14.08 7.37 -18.62
N TRP A 168 14.39 8.40 -19.41
CA TRP A 168 13.63 8.72 -20.62
C TRP A 168 13.79 7.65 -21.71
N LEU A 169 14.91 6.93 -21.78
CA LEU A 169 15.09 5.82 -22.74
C LEU A 169 14.19 4.62 -22.41
N ALA A 170 13.95 4.33 -21.13
CA ALA A 170 12.96 3.32 -20.72
C ALA A 170 11.52 3.78 -21.07
N GLY A 171 11.23 5.07 -20.91
CA GLY A 171 9.99 5.68 -21.39
C GLY A 171 9.84 5.59 -22.92
N PHE A 172 10.89 5.90 -23.67
CA PHE A 172 10.93 5.77 -25.13
C PHE A 172 10.81 4.32 -25.58
N GLY A 173 11.39 3.36 -24.86
CA GLY A 173 11.21 1.93 -25.10
C GLY A 173 9.74 1.52 -24.96
N GLY A 174 9.07 1.99 -23.91
CA GLY A 174 7.64 1.82 -23.71
C GLY A 174 6.81 2.44 -24.85
N VAL A 175 7.11 3.68 -25.23
CA VAL A 175 6.43 4.40 -26.32
C VAL A 175 6.69 3.74 -27.68
N ALA A 176 7.91 3.28 -27.96
CA ALA A 176 8.28 2.60 -29.20
C ALA A 176 7.63 1.21 -29.31
N ALA A 177 7.54 0.46 -28.20
CA ALA A 177 6.81 -0.80 -28.16
C ALA A 177 5.30 -0.59 -28.41
N LEU A 178 4.71 0.47 -27.82
CA LEU A 178 3.33 0.86 -28.08
C LEU A 178 3.12 1.28 -29.55
N ALA A 179 4.02 2.08 -30.12
CA ALA A 179 3.97 2.49 -31.52
C ALA A 179 4.14 1.30 -32.48
N GLY A 180 5.06 0.38 -32.17
CA GLY A 180 5.28 -0.85 -32.95
C GLY A 180 4.05 -1.76 -32.94
N THR A 181 3.32 -1.80 -31.84
CA THR A 181 2.12 -2.65 -31.72
C THR A 181 0.89 -2.01 -32.34
N MET A 182 0.79 -0.68 -32.33
CA MET A 182 -0.15 0.05 -33.17
C MET A 182 0.12 -0.18 -34.67
N ALA A 183 1.40 -0.15 -35.08
CA ALA A 183 1.78 -0.41 -36.47
C ALA A 183 1.45 -1.85 -36.89
N LEU A 184 1.74 -2.85 -36.05
CA LEU A 184 1.39 -4.24 -36.32
C LEU A 184 -0.13 -4.47 -36.37
N ALA A 185 -0.89 -3.91 -35.41
CA ALA A 185 -2.34 -4.02 -35.38
C ALA A 185 -3.01 -3.37 -36.60
N ALA A 186 -2.43 -2.29 -37.13
CA ALA A 186 -2.87 -1.65 -38.37
C ALA A 186 -2.56 -2.49 -39.64
N LEU A 187 -1.48 -3.29 -39.63
CA LEU A 187 -1.05 -4.10 -40.77
C LEU A 187 -1.84 -5.41 -40.94
N VAL A 188 -2.32 -6.01 -39.85
CA VAL A 188 -3.10 -7.27 -39.88
C VAL A 188 -4.35 -7.20 -40.80
N PRO A 189 -5.24 -6.18 -40.68
CA PRO A 189 -6.43 -6.11 -41.54
C PRO A 189 -6.12 -5.81 -43.01
N VAL A 190 -4.99 -5.14 -43.30
CA VAL A 190 -4.55 -4.90 -44.69
C VAL A 190 -4.15 -6.21 -45.35
N ARG A 191 -3.46 -7.10 -44.63
CA ARG A 191 -3.08 -8.40 -45.16
C ARG A 191 -4.28 -9.31 -45.43
N THR A 192 -5.33 -9.24 -44.61
CA THR A 192 -6.57 -10.00 -44.86
C THR A 192 -7.36 -9.45 -46.05
N LEU A 193 -7.33 -8.14 -46.28
CA LEU A 193 -7.96 -7.51 -47.45
C LEU A 193 -7.18 -7.75 -48.77
N TYR A 194 -5.86 -7.91 -48.69
CA TYR A 194 -5.00 -8.15 -49.85
C TYR A 194 -4.73 -9.62 -50.15
N SER A 195 -5.19 -10.57 -49.34
CA SER A 195 -5.09 -12.00 -49.67
C SER A 195 -6.00 -12.27 -50.88
N PRO A 196 -5.45 -12.51 -52.09
CA PRO A 196 -6.21 -12.71 -53.31
C PRO A 196 -6.77 -14.14 -53.29
N SER A 197 -7.78 -14.36 -52.44
CA SER A 197 -8.38 -15.68 -52.26
C SER A 197 -9.68 -15.75 -53.04
N ARG A 198 -9.51 -16.15 -54.31
CA ARG A 198 -10.43 -16.96 -55.13
C ARG A 198 -11.72 -16.26 -55.59
N PRO A 199 -11.77 -15.80 -56.86
CA PRO A 199 -13.05 -15.68 -57.54
C PRO A 199 -13.69 -17.07 -57.63
N LEU A 200 -15.02 -17.10 -57.69
CA LEU A 200 -15.89 -18.28 -57.85
C LEU A 200 -16.42 -18.87 -56.54
N THR A 201 -17.43 -18.21 -55.97
CA THR A 201 -18.77 -18.79 -55.69
C THR A 201 -19.69 -17.64 -55.23
N GLN A 202 -20.09 -16.80 -56.19
CA GLN A 202 -21.00 -15.66 -55.98
C GLN A 202 -22.43 -16.09 -55.59
N GLU A 203 -22.76 -17.38 -55.73
CA GLU A 203 -24.05 -17.95 -55.33
C GLU A 203 -24.15 -18.36 -53.85
N ALA A 204 -23.03 -18.53 -53.13
CA ALA A 204 -23.05 -18.87 -51.71
C ALA A 204 -23.19 -17.63 -50.79
N GLU A 205 -22.91 -16.43 -51.30
CA GLU A 205 -22.79 -15.21 -50.51
C GLU A 205 -24.12 -14.44 -50.34
N SER A 206 -25.11 -14.68 -51.22
CA SER A 206 -26.45 -14.09 -51.09
C SER A 206 -27.24 -14.63 -49.89
N GLN A 207 -26.91 -15.83 -49.39
CA GLN A 207 -27.55 -16.42 -48.21
C GLN A 207 -26.92 -15.99 -46.87
N HIS A 208 -25.76 -15.31 -46.88
CA HIS A 208 -25.08 -14.88 -45.64
C HIS A 208 -25.28 -13.40 -45.29
N LEU A 209 -25.89 -12.60 -46.18
CA LEU A 209 -26.19 -11.20 -45.92
C LEU A 209 -27.35 -10.96 -44.92
N THR A 210 -28.06 -12.01 -44.50
CA THR A 210 -29.13 -11.95 -43.49
C THR A 210 -28.78 -12.55 -42.13
N ASP A 211 -27.58 -13.13 -41.92
CA ASP A 211 -27.23 -13.72 -40.62
C ASP A 211 -26.57 -12.65 -39.70
N PRO A 212 -27.24 -12.15 -38.64
CA PRO A 212 -26.71 -11.09 -37.76
C PRO A 212 -25.59 -11.56 -36.79
N ARG A 213 -25.20 -12.84 -36.84
CA ARG A 213 -24.23 -13.45 -35.92
C ARG A 213 -22.81 -12.85 -35.90
N PRO A 214 -22.17 -12.42 -37.02
CA PRO A 214 -20.78 -11.95 -36.97
C PRO A 214 -20.62 -10.61 -36.25
N ARG A 215 -21.67 -9.77 -36.22
CA ARG A 215 -21.67 -8.49 -35.47
C ARG A 215 -21.68 -8.70 -33.95
N ARG A 216 -22.27 -9.80 -33.46
CA ARG A 216 -22.26 -10.14 -32.02
C ARG A 216 -20.88 -10.61 -31.57
N PHE A 217 -20.17 -11.38 -32.41
CA PHE A 217 -18.87 -11.93 -32.06
C PHE A 217 -17.82 -10.84 -31.79
N ASN A 218 -17.74 -9.81 -32.65
CA ASN A 218 -16.76 -8.72 -32.48
C ASN A 218 -17.02 -7.87 -31.21
N ARG A 219 -18.29 -7.67 -30.81
CA ARG A 219 -18.61 -6.95 -29.56
C ARG A 219 -18.22 -7.76 -28.33
N VAL A 220 -18.52 -9.07 -28.32
CA VAL A 220 -18.16 -9.95 -27.21
C VAL A 220 -16.65 -10.03 -27.05
N LEU A 221 -15.91 -10.11 -28.16
CA LEU A 221 -14.44 -10.13 -28.14
C LEU A 221 -13.85 -8.84 -27.55
N MET A 222 -14.36 -7.66 -27.95
CA MET A 222 -13.86 -6.39 -27.45
C MET A 222 -14.10 -6.22 -25.94
N ILE A 223 -15.29 -6.58 -25.46
CA ILE A 223 -15.64 -6.54 -24.03
C ILE A 223 -14.75 -7.50 -23.24
N ALA A 224 -14.52 -8.72 -23.76
CA ALA A 224 -13.66 -9.70 -23.10
C ALA A 224 -12.20 -9.22 -22.98
N VAL A 225 -11.67 -8.54 -24.00
CA VAL A 225 -10.31 -7.96 -23.97
C VAL A 225 -10.24 -6.81 -22.96
N GLN A 226 -11.21 -5.90 -22.96
CA GLN A 226 -11.28 -4.80 -21.98
C GLN A 226 -11.30 -5.32 -20.54
N LEU A 227 -12.15 -6.32 -20.27
CA LEU A 227 -12.25 -6.92 -18.95
C LEU A 227 -10.96 -7.63 -18.53
N SER A 228 -10.33 -8.36 -19.45
CA SER A 228 -9.07 -9.08 -19.16
C SER A 228 -7.93 -8.13 -18.80
N VAL A 229 -7.83 -6.99 -19.50
CA VAL A 229 -6.83 -5.95 -19.22
C VAL A 229 -7.09 -5.32 -17.85
N ALA A 230 -8.34 -4.97 -17.54
CA ALA A 230 -8.70 -4.43 -16.23
C ALA A 230 -8.36 -5.39 -15.08
N ILE A 231 -8.68 -6.69 -15.23
CA ILE A 231 -8.33 -7.71 -14.25
C ILE A 231 -6.82 -7.79 -14.07
N ALA A 232 -6.04 -7.90 -15.14
CA ALA A 232 -4.58 -8.03 -15.07
C ALA A 232 -3.90 -6.85 -14.34
N ILE A 233 -4.41 -5.63 -14.54
CA ILE A 233 -3.96 -4.43 -13.83
C ILE A 233 -4.26 -4.50 -12.33
N VAL A 234 -5.48 -4.91 -11.96
CA VAL A 234 -5.87 -5.02 -10.56
C VAL A 234 -5.06 -6.12 -9.87
N THR A 235 -4.89 -7.27 -10.51
CA THR A 235 -4.11 -8.38 -9.95
C THR A 235 -2.63 -8.03 -9.81
N SER A 236 -2.03 -7.34 -10.80
CA SER A 236 -0.62 -6.94 -10.73
C SER A 236 -0.37 -5.87 -9.66
N SER A 237 -1.30 -4.92 -9.50
CA SER A 237 -1.25 -3.93 -8.43
C SER A 237 -1.36 -4.60 -7.05
N GLY A 238 -2.27 -5.55 -6.87
CA GLY A 238 -2.40 -6.32 -5.63
C GLY A 238 -1.15 -7.16 -5.32
N LEU A 239 -0.59 -7.85 -6.33
CA LEU A 239 0.60 -8.67 -6.16
C LEU A 239 1.83 -7.83 -5.78
N PHE A 240 1.97 -6.63 -6.36
CA PHE A 240 3.06 -5.71 -6.03
C PHE A 240 2.99 -5.24 -4.57
N LEU A 241 1.78 -4.90 -4.11
CA LEU A 241 1.51 -4.54 -2.72
C LEU A 241 1.84 -5.69 -1.75
N LEU A 242 1.52 -6.93 -2.14
CA LEU A 242 1.79 -8.14 -1.33
C LEU A 242 3.28 -8.53 -1.31
N SER A 243 3.97 -8.44 -2.44
CA SER A 243 5.40 -8.79 -2.54
C SER A 243 6.26 -7.98 -1.57
N ARG A 244 5.85 -6.71 -1.31
CA ARG A 244 6.54 -5.83 -0.37
C ARG A 244 6.26 -6.14 1.09
N GLY A 245 5.15 -6.80 1.39
CA GLY A 245 4.85 -7.29 2.74
C GLY A 245 5.71 -8.50 3.13
N ALA A 246 6.03 -9.36 2.16
CA ALA A 246 6.75 -10.62 2.40
C ALA A 246 8.20 -10.43 2.84
N ASP A 247 8.96 -9.51 2.22
CA ASP A 247 10.36 -9.26 2.60
C ASP A 247 10.50 -8.65 4.00
N SER A 248 9.45 -7.98 4.50
CA SER A 248 9.42 -7.43 5.85
C SER A 248 9.11 -8.44 6.96
N ALA A 249 8.53 -9.60 6.64
CA ALA A 249 8.31 -10.66 7.63
C ALA A 249 9.64 -11.20 8.19
N GLY A 250 10.75 -11.05 7.45
CA GLY A 250 12.09 -11.40 7.92
C GLY A 250 12.63 -10.49 9.04
N VAL A 251 12.12 -9.25 9.20
CA VAL A 251 12.56 -8.32 10.25
C VAL A 251 11.72 -8.45 11.53
N SER A 252 10.51 -9.01 11.43
CA SER A 252 9.70 -9.40 12.60
C SER A 252 10.34 -10.53 13.41
N GLY A 253 11.40 -11.17 12.92
CA GLY A 253 12.21 -12.11 13.71
C GLY A 253 13.01 -11.44 14.84
N ALA A 254 13.16 -10.10 14.82
CA ALA A 254 13.89 -9.35 15.85
C ALA A 254 12.99 -8.52 16.78
N ALA A 255 11.70 -8.36 16.48
CA ALA A 255 10.72 -7.99 17.50
C ALA A 255 10.58 -9.23 18.38
N GLY A 256 11.36 -9.25 19.47
CA GLY A 256 11.70 -10.43 20.25
C GLY A 256 10.60 -11.47 20.27
N ARG A 257 10.80 -12.55 19.50
CA ARG A 257 10.15 -13.82 19.79
C ARG A 257 10.50 -14.06 21.25
N ALA A 258 9.53 -13.88 22.16
CA ALA A 258 9.73 -14.19 23.56
C ALA A 258 10.40 -15.57 23.58
N PRO A 259 11.61 -15.71 24.16
CA PRO A 259 12.52 -16.83 23.90
C PRO A 259 12.01 -18.24 24.31
N GLY A 260 10.70 -18.41 24.55
CA GLY A 260 10.05 -19.66 24.94
C GLY A 260 8.87 -20.12 24.07
N GLY A 261 8.62 -19.53 22.90
CA GLY A 261 7.60 -20.06 21.97
C GLY A 261 6.16 -20.10 22.52
N GLY A 262 5.80 -19.16 23.39
CA GLY A 262 4.46 -19.09 24.01
C GLY A 262 3.34 -18.64 23.08
N HIS A 263 2.11 -18.88 23.51
CA HIS A 263 0.90 -18.34 22.91
C HIS A 263 0.63 -16.95 23.49
N THR A 264 0.43 -15.96 22.63
CA THR A 264 0.00 -14.62 23.04
C THR A 264 -1.50 -14.50 22.86
N VAL A 265 -2.17 -14.10 23.93
CA VAL A 265 -3.62 -13.85 24.01
C VAL A 265 -3.84 -12.35 24.04
N LEU A 266 -4.79 -11.88 23.23
CA LEU A 266 -5.33 -10.52 23.28
C LEU A 266 -6.73 -10.56 23.90
N GLY A 267 -7.01 -9.65 24.81
CA GLY A 267 -8.32 -9.49 25.41
C GLY A 267 -8.75 -8.04 25.49
N LEU A 268 -10.05 -7.78 25.43
CA LEU A 268 -10.59 -6.45 25.71
C LEU A 268 -11.28 -6.44 27.07
N LEU A 269 -10.67 -5.71 28.00
CA LEU A 269 -11.19 -5.49 29.34
C LEU A 269 -12.01 -4.18 29.36
N SER A 270 -13.24 -4.29 29.85
CA SER A 270 -14.11 -3.14 30.11
C SER A 270 -14.63 -3.23 31.55
N PRO A 271 -14.77 -2.11 32.27
CA PRO A 271 -15.65 -2.07 33.43
C PRO A 271 -17.07 -2.52 33.03
N ALA A 272 -17.77 -3.21 33.92
CA ALA A 272 -19.15 -3.65 33.71
C ALA A 272 -20.08 -2.46 33.43
N GLU A 273 -21.00 -2.64 32.48
CA GLU A 273 -21.67 -1.59 31.70
C GLU A 273 -22.47 -0.53 32.49
N ASP A 274 -22.82 -0.76 33.75
CA ASP A 274 -23.76 0.10 34.48
C ASP A 274 -23.14 1.24 35.30
N THR A 275 -21.81 1.37 35.33
CA THR A 275 -21.16 2.52 35.96
C THR A 275 -19.91 2.88 35.17
N ASP A 276 -19.87 4.05 34.54
CA ASP A 276 -18.60 4.68 34.12
C ASP A 276 -17.84 5.00 35.41
N PRO A 277 -16.90 4.14 35.85
CA PRO A 277 -16.29 4.31 37.15
C PRO A 277 -15.46 5.58 37.10
N ASP A 278 -15.38 6.28 38.22
CA ASP A 278 -14.41 7.37 38.41
C ASP A 278 -13.02 6.92 37.90
N PRO A 279 -12.24 7.77 37.21
CA PRO A 279 -10.94 7.38 36.69
C PRO A 279 -10.05 6.70 37.74
N LEU A 280 -10.02 7.15 39.00
CA LEU A 280 -9.22 6.49 40.03
C LEU A 280 -9.68 5.04 40.31
N ALA A 281 -10.99 4.80 40.30
CA ALA A 281 -11.54 3.45 40.43
C ALA A 281 -11.17 2.57 39.22
N ARG A 282 -11.14 3.11 38.00
CA ARG A 282 -10.67 2.38 36.82
C ARG A 282 -9.18 2.04 36.90
N ALA A 283 -8.34 2.98 37.35
CA ALA A 283 -6.91 2.75 37.53
C ALA A 283 -6.66 1.60 38.53
N ALA A 284 -7.30 1.66 39.70
CA ALA A 284 -7.19 0.61 40.72
C ALA A 284 -7.68 -0.75 40.21
N LEU A 285 -8.73 -0.76 39.37
CA LEU A 285 -9.25 -1.97 38.74
C LEU A 285 -8.25 -2.58 37.75
N TYR A 286 -7.63 -1.75 36.90
CA TYR A 286 -6.60 -2.20 35.95
C TYR A 286 -5.32 -2.66 36.66
N GLU A 287 -4.91 -1.97 37.72
CA GLU A 287 -3.79 -2.38 38.56
C GLU A 287 -4.06 -3.73 39.23
N SER A 288 -5.25 -3.91 39.81
CA SER A 288 -5.67 -5.19 40.40
C SER A 288 -5.67 -6.33 39.40
N ALA A 289 -6.18 -6.07 38.17
CA ALA A 289 -6.19 -7.06 37.10
C ALA A 289 -4.78 -7.48 36.67
N LEU A 290 -3.87 -6.51 36.56
CA LEU A 290 -2.48 -6.77 36.26
C LEU A 290 -1.83 -7.57 37.39
N ASP A 291 -2.03 -7.20 38.65
CA ASP A 291 -1.49 -7.94 39.79
C ASP A 291 -2.07 -9.36 39.94
N ALA A 292 -3.28 -9.63 39.46
CA ALA A 292 -3.80 -11.00 39.40
C ALA A 292 -3.08 -11.83 38.33
N LEU A 293 -2.82 -11.26 37.16
CA LEU A 293 -2.07 -11.92 36.10
C LEU A 293 -0.61 -12.18 36.52
N ARG A 294 0.06 -11.25 37.19
CA ARG A 294 1.43 -11.44 37.74
C ARG A 294 1.54 -12.58 38.73
N ARG A 295 0.47 -12.81 39.50
CA ARG A 295 0.41 -13.85 40.52
C ARG A 295 0.13 -15.23 39.92
N ALA A 296 -0.34 -15.30 38.68
CA ALA A 296 -0.50 -16.54 37.95
C ALA A 296 0.88 -16.99 37.41
N PRO A 297 1.48 -18.07 37.96
CA PRO A 297 2.82 -18.51 37.53
C PRO A 297 2.87 -18.94 36.05
N GLU A 298 1.72 -19.14 35.42
CA GLU A 298 1.58 -19.50 34.02
C GLU A 298 1.64 -18.31 33.06
N VAL A 299 1.48 -17.08 33.54
CA VAL A 299 1.54 -15.86 32.73
C VAL A 299 2.92 -15.24 32.86
N VAL A 300 3.69 -15.21 31.77
CA VAL A 300 5.09 -14.74 31.80
C VAL A 300 5.21 -13.24 31.55
N ALA A 301 4.24 -12.71 30.81
CA ALA A 301 4.38 -11.46 30.10
C ALA A 301 3.01 -10.83 29.98
N GLU A 302 2.87 -9.59 30.44
CA GLU A 302 1.58 -8.93 30.58
C GLU A 302 1.69 -7.42 30.37
N SER A 303 0.79 -6.91 29.57
CA SER A 303 0.62 -5.49 29.41
C SER A 303 -0.83 -5.15 29.17
N LEU A 304 -1.28 -4.05 29.76
CA LEU A 304 -2.53 -3.41 29.39
C LEU A 304 -2.22 -2.15 28.59
N ALA A 305 -2.94 -1.92 27.50
CA ALA A 305 -2.81 -0.73 26.68
C ALA A 305 -4.15 -0.30 26.07
N THR A 306 -4.27 0.94 25.61
CA THR A 306 -5.46 1.36 24.84
C THR A 306 -5.66 0.47 23.61
N PRO A 307 -6.91 0.16 23.22
CA PRO A 307 -7.20 -0.67 22.05
C PRO A 307 -6.44 -0.23 20.79
N GLY A 308 -5.74 -1.18 20.17
CA GLY A 308 -4.94 -0.98 18.97
C GLY A 308 -3.50 -0.55 19.23
N ALA A 309 -3.12 -0.19 20.45
CA ALA A 309 -1.75 0.22 20.77
C ALA A 309 -0.74 -0.90 20.45
N TRP A 310 -1.15 -2.16 20.61
CA TRP A 310 -0.33 -3.33 20.29
C TRP A 310 0.10 -3.38 18.82
N ILE A 311 -0.76 -2.90 17.91
CA ILE A 311 -0.49 -2.84 16.47
C ILE A 311 -0.05 -1.44 16.02
N GLY A 312 0.34 -0.57 16.96
CA GLY A 312 0.73 0.82 16.68
C GLY A 312 -0.40 1.68 16.14
N ARG A 313 -1.66 1.29 16.39
CA ARG A 313 -2.86 2.07 16.08
C ARG A 313 -3.36 2.75 17.33
N GLY A 314 -3.87 3.96 17.18
CA GLY A 314 -4.41 4.71 18.29
C GLY A 314 -5.16 5.93 17.79
N PRO A 315 -6.01 6.52 18.63
CA PRO A 315 -6.63 7.79 18.33
C PRO A 315 -5.55 8.86 18.08
N GLU A 316 -5.77 9.66 17.04
CA GLU A 316 -4.90 10.80 16.75
C GLU A 316 -5.39 12.04 17.49
N VAL A 317 -4.47 12.78 18.07
CA VAL A 317 -4.74 14.02 18.80
C VAL A 317 -3.72 15.08 18.43
N ARG A 318 -4.13 16.35 18.48
CA ARG A 318 -3.18 17.46 18.39
C ARG A 318 -2.37 17.50 19.68
N THR A 319 -1.08 17.73 19.56
CA THR A 319 -0.20 18.00 20.68
C THR A 319 0.45 19.35 20.52
N ALA A 320 0.78 19.97 21.64
CA ALA A 320 1.70 21.09 21.69
C ALA A 320 2.96 20.63 22.43
N ASN A 321 4.15 20.95 21.94
CA ASN A 321 5.39 20.59 22.60
C ASN A 321 6.31 21.79 22.74
N GLU A 322 7.05 21.83 23.85
CA GLU A 322 8.12 22.79 24.04
C GLU A 322 9.29 22.44 23.12
N CYS A 323 9.33 23.13 21.99
CA CYS A 323 10.24 22.83 20.90
C CYS A 323 11.66 23.40 21.16
N GLY A 324 11.75 24.41 22.03
CA GLY A 324 12.99 25.12 22.34
C GLY A 324 13.17 26.33 21.43
N ARG A 325 14.31 26.44 20.75
CA ARG A 325 14.70 27.53 19.83
C ARG A 325 14.12 27.38 18.42
N CYS A 326 12.92 26.82 18.32
CA CYS A 326 12.28 26.61 17.03
C CYS A 326 11.89 27.94 16.40
N SER A 327 12.06 28.05 15.08
CA SER A 327 11.66 29.22 14.32
C SER A 327 10.96 28.79 13.04
N ASP A 328 9.95 29.56 12.66
CA ASP A 328 9.16 29.34 11.45
C ASP A 328 9.09 30.67 10.71
N GLY A 329 9.68 30.72 9.51
CA GLY A 329 9.87 31.97 8.78
C GLY A 329 10.73 33.02 9.53
N GLY A 330 11.67 32.59 10.37
CA GLY A 330 12.51 33.46 11.18
C GLY A 330 11.84 34.04 12.44
N LEU A 331 10.56 33.72 12.68
CA LEU A 331 9.87 34.09 13.90
C LEU A 331 10.04 32.99 14.96
N PRO A 332 10.44 33.32 16.20
CA PRO A 332 10.59 32.34 17.27
C PRO A 332 9.24 31.71 17.60
N ARG A 333 9.20 30.38 17.58
CA ARG A 333 8.01 29.56 17.81
C ARG A 333 8.32 28.51 18.87
N PRO A 334 8.38 28.90 20.17
CA PRO A 334 8.84 28.02 21.24
C PRO A 334 7.93 26.81 21.48
N VAL A 335 6.70 26.87 20.96
CA VAL A 335 5.71 25.78 21.00
C VAL A 335 5.39 25.33 19.59
N HIS A 336 5.61 24.05 19.32
CA HIS A 336 5.27 23.42 18.05
C HIS A 336 4.01 22.56 18.22
N ILE A 337 3.22 22.41 17.16
CA ILE A 337 1.97 21.64 17.18
C ILE A 337 2.08 20.49 16.18
N ALA A 338 1.78 19.27 16.63
CA ALA A 338 1.83 18.07 15.80
C ALA A 338 0.59 17.22 16.00
N MET A 339 0.16 16.51 14.96
CA MET A 339 -0.77 15.39 15.12
C MET A 339 0.04 14.18 15.58
N VAL A 340 -0.38 13.51 16.65
CA VAL A 340 0.28 12.29 17.16
C VAL A 340 -0.77 11.23 17.46
N ARG A 341 -0.37 9.97 17.42
CA ARG A 341 -1.12 8.88 18.04
C ARG A 341 -0.84 8.88 19.54
N HIS A 342 -1.87 8.69 20.35
CA HIS A 342 -1.71 8.60 21.78
C HIS A 342 -2.15 7.22 22.30
N HIS A 343 -1.37 6.68 23.24
CA HIS A 343 -1.60 5.37 23.83
C HIS A 343 -1.50 5.43 25.35
N ALA A 344 -2.54 4.99 26.06
CA ALA A 344 -2.41 4.70 27.49
C ALA A 344 -1.79 3.31 27.61
N VAL A 345 -0.68 3.18 28.33
CA VAL A 345 0.02 1.90 28.48
C VAL A 345 0.45 1.68 29.92
N MET A 346 0.52 0.41 30.32
CA MET A 346 1.11 0.01 31.59
C MET A 346 2.64 -0.05 31.49
N PRO A 347 3.38 0.02 32.62
CA PRO A 347 4.85 0.03 32.62
C PRO A 347 5.51 -1.12 31.83
N GLY A 348 4.93 -2.32 31.84
CA GLY A 348 5.46 -3.49 31.13
C GLY A 348 5.37 -3.42 29.60
N PHE A 349 4.55 -2.53 29.05
CA PHE A 349 4.24 -2.46 27.62
C PHE A 349 5.47 -2.38 26.71
N PHE A 350 6.45 -1.55 27.07
CA PHE A 350 7.62 -1.31 26.22
C PHE A 350 8.53 -2.54 26.13
N ALA A 351 8.69 -3.27 27.25
CA ALA A 351 9.47 -4.51 27.28
C ALA A 351 8.78 -5.60 26.46
N GLU A 352 7.47 -5.77 26.65
CA GLU A 352 6.64 -6.74 25.91
C GLU A 352 6.63 -6.49 24.40
N ARG A 353 6.54 -5.22 23.99
CA ARG A 353 6.57 -4.84 22.57
C ARG A 353 7.98 -4.84 21.98
N GLY A 354 9.01 -5.06 22.78
CA GLY A 354 10.39 -4.92 22.35
C GLY A 354 10.70 -3.52 21.82
N LEU A 355 10.18 -2.48 22.48
CA LEU A 355 10.43 -1.07 22.17
C LEU A 355 11.60 -0.57 23.04
N PRO A 356 12.84 -0.59 22.53
CA PRO A 356 13.99 -0.22 23.34
C PRO A 356 13.98 1.29 23.61
N PHE A 357 14.30 1.66 24.85
CA PHE A 357 14.56 3.04 25.22
C PHE A 357 15.87 3.52 24.58
N VAL A 358 15.79 4.65 23.89
CA VAL A 358 16.93 5.37 23.31
C VAL A 358 17.49 6.36 24.33
N ALA A 359 16.60 6.97 25.12
CA ALA A 359 16.95 7.90 26.19
C ALA A 359 15.90 7.86 27.31
N GLY A 360 16.31 8.20 28.53
CA GLY A 360 15.42 8.29 29.69
C GLY A 360 14.98 6.91 30.21
N ARG A 361 13.74 6.84 30.72
CA ARG A 361 13.17 5.67 31.39
C ARG A 361 11.69 5.46 31.06
N GLY A 362 11.16 4.30 31.43
CA GLY A 362 9.73 4.02 31.41
C GLY A 362 8.99 4.59 32.62
N PHE A 363 7.67 4.36 32.66
CA PHE A 363 6.81 4.74 33.78
C PHE A 363 7.17 3.95 35.04
N GLY A 364 7.18 4.63 36.19
CA GLY A 364 7.36 3.98 37.50
C GLY A 364 8.76 3.40 37.79
N ALA A 365 9.73 3.56 36.89
CA ALA A 365 11.12 3.23 37.17
C ALA A 365 11.70 4.17 38.24
N GLU A 366 12.62 3.64 39.08
CA GLU A 366 13.13 4.27 40.30
C GLU A 366 13.45 5.77 40.13
N GLY A 367 12.80 6.59 40.95
CA GLY A 367 12.96 8.02 41.01
C GLY A 367 11.75 8.65 41.71
N PRO A 368 11.92 9.74 42.48
CA PRO A 368 10.79 10.43 43.06
C PRO A 368 9.92 10.97 41.91
N ARG A 369 8.68 10.47 41.82
CA ARG A 369 7.62 11.23 41.14
C ARG A 369 7.50 12.52 41.93
N ALA A 370 7.91 13.63 41.33
CA ALA A 370 7.57 14.92 41.90
C ALA A 370 6.04 15.02 41.89
N ASP A 371 5.45 15.29 43.06
CA ASP A 371 4.00 15.35 43.21
C ASP A 371 3.38 16.24 42.13
N GLY A 372 2.42 15.68 41.38
CA GLY A 372 1.70 16.38 40.32
C GLY A 372 2.39 16.40 38.94
N VAL A 373 3.59 15.84 38.77
CA VAL A 373 4.23 15.73 37.45
C VAL A 373 3.67 14.51 36.70
N ARG A 374 2.99 14.77 35.58
CA ARG A 374 2.53 13.71 34.68
C ARG A 374 3.62 13.33 33.69
N GLU A 375 3.91 12.05 33.62
CA GLU A 375 4.98 11.52 32.79
C GLU A 375 4.47 11.10 31.41
N VAL A 376 5.31 11.30 30.40
CA VAL A 376 5.05 10.83 29.04
C VAL A 376 6.29 10.21 28.42
N VAL A 377 6.11 9.16 27.63
CA VAL A 377 7.16 8.55 26.80
C VAL A 377 6.80 8.84 25.35
N ILE A 378 7.77 9.20 24.53
CA ILE A 378 7.53 9.50 23.11
C ILE A 378 8.36 8.58 22.21
N ASN A 379 7.94 8.41 20.96
CA ASN A 379 8.77 7.70 20.00
C ASN A 379 9.90 8.59 19.45
N LEU A 380 10.97 7.96 18.95
CA LEU A 380 12.16 8.63 18.43
C LEU A 380 11.86 9.55 17.24
N ALA A 381 10.89 9.18 16.39
CA ALA A 381 10.48 10.02 15.26
C ALA A 381 9.93 11.36 15.74
N TYR A 382 9.04 11.33 16.74
CA TYR A 382 8.48 12.55 17.32
C TYR A 382 9.54 13.40 18.01
N ALA A 383 10.43 12.76 18.77
CA ALA A 383 11.55 13.44 19.43
C ALA A 383 12.43 14.20 18.41
N ARG A 384 12.82 13.55 17.31
CA ARG A 384 13.70 14.11 16.29
C ARG A 384 13.05 15.24 15.49
N ASP A 385 11.80 15.04 15.07
CA ASP A 385 11.15 15.93 14.10
C ASP A 385 10.49 17.15 14.76
N HIS A 386 10.20 17.07 16.07
CA HIS A 386 9.48 18.12 16.79
C HIS A 386 10.25 18.78 17.94
N PHE A 387 11.43 18.30 18.31
CA PHE A 387 12.29 18.95 19.32
C PHE A 387 13.65 19.28 18.71
N LEU A 388 13.92 20.57 18.52
CA LEU A 388 15.17 21.05 17.91
C LEU A 388 16.35 21.09 18.89
N ASP A 389 16.08 21.22 20.19
CA ASP A 389 17.12 21.36 21.22
C ASP A 389 17.16 20.15 22.18
N PRO A 390 18.09 19.19 21.98
CA PRO A 390 18.42 18.20 23.00
C PRO A 390 18.87 18.87 24.32
N PRO A 391 18.62 18.25 25.49
CA PRO A 391 17.92 16.98 25.67
C PRO A 391 16.40 17.12 25.57
N VAL A 392 15.75 16.07 25.04
CA VAL A 392 14.28 15.98 24.95
C VAL A 392 13.66 15.54 26.29
N ILE A 393 14.42 14.80 27.11
CA ILE A 393 14.00 14.42 28.46
C ILE A 393 13.87 15.69 29.32
N GLY A 394 12.77 15.78 30.08
CA GLY A 394 12.44 16.95 30.91
C GLY A 394 11.65 18.04 30.17
N ARG A 395 11.50 17.96 28.84
CA ARG A 395 10.65 18.88 28.06
C ARG A 395 9.18 18.56 28.25
N GLN A 396 8.31 19.53 27.99
CA GLN A 396 6.87 19.34 28.15
C GLN A 396 6.13 19.09 26.82
N VAL A 397 5.09 18.27 26.89
CA VAL A 397 4.12 18.00 25.82
C VAL A 397 2.72 18.09 26.39
N ALA A 398 1.85 18.87 25.75
CA ALA A 398 0.42 18.94 26.05
C ALA A 398 -0.42 18.17 25.03
N LEU A 399 -1.29 17.28 25.52
CA LEU A 399 -2.27 16.55 24.70
C LEU A 399 -3.54 17.39 24.52
N GLY A 400 -4.04 17.52 23.29
CA GLY A 400 -5.16 18.42 22.96
C GLY A 400 -4.72 19.82 22.51
N GLY A 401 -3.42 20.02 22.26
CA GLY A 401 -2.82 21.29 21.85
C GLY A 401 -2.42 22.17 23.04
N ILE A 402 -2.31 23.49 22.83
CA ILE A 402 -1.72 24.43 23.80
C ILE A 402 -2.51 24.53 25.11
N ARG A 403 -3.82 24.28 25.07
CA ARG A 403 -4.71 24.27 26.26
C ARG A 403 -4.81 22.90 26.92
N GLY A 404 -4.08 21.93 26.39
CA GLY A 404 -4.01 20.58 26.92
C GLY A 404 -3.30 20.53 28.27
N GLU A 405 -3.44 19.40 28.94
CA GLU A 405 -2.67 19.11 30.14
C GLU A 405 -1.22 18.80 29.77
N TRP A 406 -0.28 19.49 30.42
CA TRP A 406 1.14 19.35 30.16
C TRP A 406 1.74 18.14 30.89
N HIS A 407 2.56 17.40 30.15
CA HIS A 407 3.25 16.20 30.60
C HIS A 407 4.75 16.38 30.37
N VAL A 408 5.57 15.83 31.26
CA VAL A 408 7.03 15.85 31.15
C VAL A 408 7.51 14.59 30.45
N VAL A 409 8.32 14.76 29.40
CA VAL A 409 8.94 13.64 28.67
C VAL A 409 9.98 12.97 29.58
N VAL A 410 9.72 11.72 29.96
CA VAL A 410 10.62 10.91 30.80
C VAL A 410 11.40 9.87 30.02
N GLY A 411 10.98 9.55 28.79
CA GLY A 411 11.61 8.54 27.96
C GLY A 411 11.37 8.74 26.47
N VAL A 412 12.32 8.24 25.67
CA VAL A 412 12.23 8.17 24.22
C VAL A 412 12.43 6.72 23.80
N VAL A 413 11.47 6.14 23.07
CA VAL A 413 11.54 4.75 22.59
C VAL A 413 11.76 4.67 21.09
N ARG A 414 12.47 3.63 20.63
CA ARG A 414 12.60 3.34 19.20
C ARG A 414 11.42 2.48 18.76
N GLU A 415 10.50 3.09 18.03
CA GLU A 415 9.40 2.38 17.41
C GLU A 415 9.80 1.90 16.01
N PRO A 416 9.60 0.60 15.66
CA PRO A 416 9.75 0.16 14.29
C PRO A 416 8.72 0.89 13.43
N ARG A 417 9.14 1.41 12.28
CA ARG A 417 8.20 2.06 11.34
C ARG A 417 7.06 1.09 11.03
N GLY A 418 5.83 1.49 11.31
CA GLY A 418 4.64 0.69 10.97
C GLY A 418 4.62 0.40 9.47
N ARG A 419 4.82 -0.85 9.09
CA ARG A 419 4.77 -1.30 7.69
C ARG A 419 3.42 -1.97 7.46
N GLY A 420 2.45 -1.21 6.97
CA GLY A 420 1.14 -1.73 6.62
C GLY A 420 0.40 -0.76 5.70
N LEU A 421 -0.27 -1.29 4.69
CA LEU A 421 -1.23 -0.53 3.90
C LEU A 421 -2.38 -0.13 4.84
N GLY A 422 -2.66 1.17 4.92
CA GLY A 422 -3.62 1.70 5.90
C GLY A 422 -3.01 2.08 7.25
N ALA A 423 -1.69 1.97 7.45
CA ALA A 423 -0.99 2.67 8.54
C ALA A 423 -0.82 4.18 8.23
N SER A 424 -1.64 4.73 7.32
CA SER A 424 -1.74 6.14 7.00
C SER A 424 -2.23 6.89 8.23
N GLY A 425 -1.30 7.45 8.96
CA GLY A 425 -1.56 8.35 10.06
C GLY A 425 -0.24 8.89 10.55
N SER A 426 -0.28 9.65 11.63
CA SER A 426 0.93 10.24 12.19
C SER A 426 1.97 9.15 12.51
N PRO A 427 3.24 9.31 12.06
CA PRO A 427 4.33 8.43 12.48
C PRO A 427 4.80 8.75 13.91
N TYR A 428 4.17 9.72 14.57
CA TYR A 428 4.50 10.18 15.91
C TYR A 428 3.57 9.51 16.92
N SER A 429 4.18 8.88 17.91
CA SER A 429 3.49 8.16 18.98
C SER A 429 3.86 8.77 20.33
N VAL A 430 2.85 8.99 21.15
CA VAL A 430 2.96 9.48 22.53
C VAL A 430 2.30 8.46 23.45
N TYR A 431 3.05 7.97 24.43
CA TYR A 431 2.61 6.98 25.40
C TYR A 431 2.48 7.65 26.76
N PHE A 432 1.40 7.38 27.47
CA PHE A 432 1.16 7.85 28.84
C PHE A 432 0.78 6.69 29.74
N SER A 433 0.93 6.87 31.05
CA SER A 433 0.56 5.87 32.04
C SER A 433 -0.94 5.63 32.02
N ALA A 434 -1.35 4.37 31.81
CA ALA A 434 -2.76 3.96 31.93
C ALA A 434 -3.27 4.03 33.39
N LEU A 435 -2.39 4.14 34.38
CA LEU A 435 -2.79 4.39 35.77
C LEU A 435 -3.16 5.87 36.00
N ASP A 436 -2.48 6.78 35.31
CA ASP A 436 -2.72 8.22 35.46
C ASP A 436 -3.90 8.69 34.58
N HIS A 437 -4.11 8.02 33.44
CA HIS A 437 -5.21 8.28 32.50
C HIS A 437 -5.87 6.96 32.06
N PRO A 438 -6.65 6.32 32.94
CA PRO A 438 -7.24 5.03 32.65
C PRO A 438 -8.31 5.16 31.56
N PRO A 439 -8.12 4.51 30.40
CA PRO A 439 -9.09 4.56 29.31
C PRO A 439 -10.38 3.85 29.73
N ALA A 440 -11.49 4.14 29.05
CA ALA A 440 -12.77 3.47 29.30
C ALA A 440 -12.72 1.96 29.01
N ARG A 441 -11.85 1.55 28.07
CA ARG A 441 -11.57 0.16 27.73
C ARG A 441 -10.07 -0.01 27.57
N ILE A 442 -9.55 -1.15 27.98
CA ILE A 442 -8.12 -1.47 27.88
C ILE A 442 -7.95 -2.85 27.24
N GLU A 443 -7.04 -2.93 26.28
CA GLU A 443 -6.60 -4.16 25.64
C GLU A 443 -5.53 -4.81 26.52
N LEU A 444 -5.80 -6.03 26.94
CA LEU A 444 -4.88 -6.92 27.62
C LEU A 444 -4.10 -7.72 26.58
N VAL A 445 -2.79 -7.77 26.77
CA VAL A 445 -1.91 -8.70 26.08
C VAL A 445 -1.24 -9.56 27.15
N ALA A 446 -1.43 -10.86 27.06
CA ALA A 446 -0.83 -11.82 27.97
C ALA A 446 -0.13 -12.92 27.16
N SER A 447 1.06 -13.34 27.58
CA SER A 447 1.76 -14.47 26.96
C SER A 447 1.88 -15.64 27.93
N VAL A 448 1.40 -16.80 27.48
CA VAL A 448 1.45 -18.07 28.20
C VAL A 448 2.48 -18.97 27.52
N PRO A 449 3.49 -19.50 28.23
CA PRO A 449 4.47 -20.42 27.66
C PRO A 449 3.80 -21.68 27.09
N ALA A 450 4.22 -22.11 25.89
CA ALA A 450 3.65 -23.31 25.26
C ALA A 450 3.91 -24.61 26.03
N ARG A 451 4.82 -24.60 27.02
CA ARG A 451 5.00 -25.73 27.94
C ARG A 451 3.88 -25.87 28.98
N LEU A 452 3.09 -24.81 29.19
CA LEU A 452 2.04 -24.72 30.21
C LEU A 452 0.63 -24.78 29.61
N ALA A 453 0.49 -24.52 28.32
CA ALA A 453 -0.77 -24.62 27.58
C ALA A 453 -0.55 -25.51 26.36
N ALA A 454 -1.37 -26.56 26.20
CA ALA A 454 -1.25 -27.48 25.07
C ALA A 454 -1.62 -26.80 23.75
N ASP A 455 -2.53 -25.82 23.82
CA ASP A 455 -3.02 -25.03 22.71
C ASP A 455 -3.41 -23.60 23.14
N VAL A 456 -4.00 -22.84 22.23
CA VAL A 456 -4.40 -21.45 22.48
C VAL A 456 -5.62 -21.39 23.39
N GLU A 457 -6.53 -22.36 23.30
CA GLU A 457 -7.71 -22.50 24.14
C GLU A 457 -7.35 -22.66 25.61
N ASP A 458 -6.33 -23.47 25.92
CA ASP A 458 -5.77 -23.57 27.27
C ASP A 458 -5.21 -22.23 27.76
N SER A 459 -4.52 -21.48 26.89
CA SER A 459 -3.98 -20.17 27.23
C SER A 459 -5.10 -19.16 27.53
N LEU A 460 -6.17 -19.17 26.73
CA LEU A 460 -7.36 -18.35 26.95
C LEU A 460 -8.04 -18.70 28.26
N ARG A 461 -8.16 -20.00 28.57
CA ARG A 461 -8.73 -20.49 29.82
C ARG A 461 -7.93 -20.02 31.03
N ILE A 462 -6.60 -20.20 31.02
CA ILE A 462 -5.70 -19.76 32.09
C ILE A 462 -5.85 -18.26 32.36
N VAL A 463 -5.84 -17.43 31.31
CA VAL A 463 -6.01 -15.97 31.44
C VAL A 463 -7.40 -15.63 31.99
N SER A 464 -8.45 -16.30 31.51
CA SER A 464 -9.82 -16.07 31.97
C SER A 464 -10.03 -16.46 33.44
N GLU A 465 -9.48 -17.60 33.89
CA GLU A 465 -9.55 -18.08 35.27
C GLU A 465 -8.78 -17.13 36.21
N SER A 466 -7.61 -16.66 35.78
CA SER A 466 -6.80 -15.70 36.52
C SER A 466 -7.53 -14.36 36.74
N LEU A 467 -8.24 -13.88 35.71
CA LEU A 467 -9.06 -12.67 35.81
C LEU A 467 -10.34 -12.89 36.63
N ALA A 468 -10.97 -14.06 36.52
CA ALA A 468 -12.17 -14.40 37.29
C ALA A 468 -11.89 -14.56 38.80
N ALA A 469 -10.65 -14.88 39.18
CA ALA A 469 -10.23 -14.97 40.57
C ALA A 469 -10.14 -13.61 41.29
N LEU A 470 -10.30 -12.49 40.58
CA LEU A 470 -10.30 -11.15 41.16
C LEU A 470 -11.51 -10.97 42.11
N PRO A 471 -11.30 -10.80 43.42
CA PRO A 471 -12.41 -10.62 44.36
C PRO A 471 -13.19 -9.35 44.04
N GLY A 472 -14.50 -9.50 43.81
CA GLY A 472 -15.38 -8.38 43.47
C GLY A 472 -15.23 -7.86 42.04
N SER A 473 -14.72 -8.68 41.11
CA SER A 473 -14.47 -8.27 39.72
C SER A 473 -15.73 -7.73 39.04
N ARG A 474 -15.78 -6.41 38.89
CA ARG A 474 -16.67 -5.72 37.94
C ARG A 474 -16.01 -5.57 36.56
N LEU A 475 -14.99 -6.37 36.26
CA LEU A 475 -14.38 -6.41 34.93
C LEU A 475 -15.18 -7.38 34.06
N ALA A 476 -15.78 -6.83 33.02
CA ALA A 476 -16.29 -7.64 31.92
C ALA A 476 -15.12 -7.88 30.96
N VAL A 477 -14.70 -9.14 30.85
CA VAL A 477 -13.85 -9.57 29.75
C VAL A 477 -14.76 -9.76 28.54
N THR A 478 -14.80 -8.75 27.67
CA THR A 478 -15.76 -8.74 26.55
C THR A 478 -15.36 -9.70 25.44
N GLU A 479 -14.06 -9.91 25.25
CA GLU A 479 -13.50 -10.70 24.17
C GLU A 479 -12.10 -11.16 24.57
N LEU A 480 -11.80 -12.45 24.42
CA LEU A 480 -10.45 -13.02 24.50
C LEU A 480 -10.21 -13.80 23.22
N LYS A 481 -9.10 -13.51 22.54
CA LYS A 481 -8.75 -14.09 21.25
C LYS A 481 -7.25 -14.35 21.13
N PRO A 482 -6.83 -15.28 20.27
CA PRO A 482 -5.43 -15.41 19.89
C PRO A 482 -4.90 -14.09 19.30
N ALA A 483 -3.68 -13.68 19.66
CA ALA A 483 -3.07 -12.49 19.06
C ALA A 483 -2.84 -12.63 17.55
N ALA A 484 -2.60 -13.86 17.10
CA ALA A 484 -2.46 -14.20 15.69
C ALA A 484 -3.73 -13.86 14.89
N ASP A 485 -4.91 -14.16 15.42
CA ASP A 485 -6.19 -13.90 14.74
C ASP A 485 -6.44 -12.41 14.53
N GLU A 486 -6.07 -11.57 15.51
CA GLU A 486 -6.23 -10.12 15.38
C GLU A 486 -5.18 -9.54 14.42
N LEU A 487 -3.94 -10.03 14.46
CA LEU A 487 -2.92 -9.67 13.48
C LEU A 487 -3.35 -10.09 12.06
N ASP A 488 -3.96 -11.26 11.89
CA ASP A 488 -4.51 -11.72 10.61
C ASP A 488 -5.76 -10.93 10.21
N ARG A 489 -6.58 -10.46 11.15
CA ARG A 489 -7.69 -9.56 10.81
C ARG A 489 -7.17 -8.23 10.27
N VAL A 490 -6.15 -7.67 10.92
CA VAL A 490 -5.59 -6.34 10.63
C VAL A 490 -4.68 -6.36 9.41
N HIS A 491 -3.84 -7.38 9.28
CA HIS A 491 -2.85 -7.53 8.21
C HIS A 491 -3.29 -8.52 7.14
N GLY A 492 -3.98 -9.60 7.51
CA GLY A 492 -4.45 -10.64 6.61
C GLY A 492 -5.65 -10.25 5.75
N THR A 493 -6.43 -9.21 6.08
CA THR A 493 -7.38 -8.61 5.12
C THR A 493 -6.67 -8.01 3.90
N ALA A 494 -5.42 -7.55 4.05
CA ALA A 494 -4.59 -7.17 2.91
C ALA A 494 -4.11 -8.40 2.11
N VAL A 495 -3.94 -9.56 2.77
CA VAL A 495 -3.51 -10.83 2.17
C VAL A 495 -4.65 -11.57 1.45
N TRP A 496 -5.86 -11.57 2.00
CA TRP A 496 -7.05 -12.23 1.45
C TRP A 496 -7.46 -11.66 0.08
N LEU A 497 -7.17 -10.38 -0.18
CA LEU A 497 -7.35 -9.76 -1.49
C LEU A 497 -6.36 -10.26 -2.58
N GLY A 498 -5.40 -11.14 -2.25
CA GLY A 498 -4.49 -11.70 -3.26
C GLY A 498 -3.99 -13.12 -3.04
N GLY A 499 -4.62 -13.94 -2.18
CA GLY A 499 -4.23 -15.33 -2.00
C GLY A 499 -5.43 -16.25 -1.77
N GLY A 500 -5.74 -17.10 -2.76
CA GLY A 500 -6.74 -18.15 -2.63
C GLY A 500 -6.43 -19.10 -1.47
N SER A 501 -7.49 -19.56 -0.81
CA SER A 501 -7.46 -20.53 0.28
C SER A 501 -6.57 -21.73 -0.06
N ARG A 502 -5.50 -21.94 0.70
CA ARG A 502 -4.92 -23.27 0.83
C ARG A 502 -5.72 -23.99 1.92
N GLY A 503 -6.66 -24.82 1.48
CA GLY A 503 -7.09 -26.00 2.23
C GLY A 503 -6.08 -27.11 2.11
#